data_AF-A0A383E8A1-F1
#
_entry.id   AF-A0A383E8A1-F1
#
_cell.length_a   1.000
_cell.length_b   1.000
_cell.length_c   1.000
_cell.angle_alpha   90.00
_cell.angle_beta   90.00
_cell.angle_gamma   90.00
#
_symmetry.space_group_name_H-M   'P 1'
#
loop_
_entity.id
_entity.type
_entity.pdbx_description
1 polymer ?
#
loop_
_entity_poly.entity_id
_entity_poly.type
_entity_poly.pdbx_seq_one_letter_code
_entity_poly.pdbx_strand_id
1 'polypeptide(L)'
;LDDPERIKSLLGQTAKLTFQLVDQTASYDPNNPKKIPIGSEALESDDVAGYKYIIRKRIMVGGENLVDAQPGFDNQTNEPIVTFRFDRIGAKKFGKATQNNIGKPFAIVLDEKVISAPVIREPILGGSGQISGGFSAEEANDLAILLRAGALPAPLIILEERSVGPDLGADSIAAGKYAAIIGFVAVIIFMILIYRFFGLFADIALIVNLIMVLGILSLLQATLTLPGIAGI
;
A
#
# COMPACT_ATOMS: atom_id res chain seq x y z
N LEU A 1 -10.42 -6.88 -3.86
CA LEU A 1 -10.03 -5.47 -4.13
C LEU A 1 -11.12 -4.66 -3.46
N ASP A 2 -11.04 -4.51 -2.15
CA ASP A 2 -12.27 -4.43 -1.34
C ASP A 2 -12.69 -3.00 -1.02
N ASP A 3 -11.83 -2.00 -1.29
CA ASP A 3 -12.20 -0.59 -1.20
C ASP A 3 -11.41 0.29 -2.20
N PRO A 4 -12.00 0.67 -3.35
CA PRO A 4 -11.37 1.56 -4.30
C PRO A 4 -11.20 3.00 -3.76
N GLU A 5 -12.02 3.45 -2.80
CA GLU A 5 -11.88 4.80 -2.23
C GLU A 5 -10.63 4.92 -1.37
N ARG A 6 -10.31 3.88 -0.59
CA ARG A 6 -9.06 3.82 0.19
C ARG A 6 -7.83 3.94 -0.70
N ILE A 7 -7.79 3.27 -1.85
CA ILE A 7 -6.65 3.38 -2.77
C ILE A 7 -6.58 4.80 -3.37
N LYS A 8 -7.72 5.43 -3.66
CA LYS A 8 -7.76 6.81 -4.16
C LYS A 8 -7.15 7.79 -3.15
N SER A 9 -7.49 7.66 -1.86
CA SER A 9 -6.94 8.55 -0.82
C SER A 9 -5.42 8.39 -0.68
N LEU A 10 -4.90 7.17 -0.81
CA LEU A 10 -3.46 6.91 -0.77
C LEU A 10 -2.73 7.41 -2.03
N LEU A 11 -3.30 7.24 -3.22
CA LEU A 11 -2.68 7.67 -4.48
C LEU A 11 -2.72 9.19 -4.71
N GLY A 12 -3.67 9.89 -4.09
CA GLY A 12 -3.78 11.35 -4.18
C GLY A 12 -2.79 12.11 -3.29
N GLN A 13 -2.15 11.43 -2.33
CA GLN A 13 -1.18 12.05 -1.42
C GLN A 13 0.18 12.21 -2.08
N THR A 14 0.86 13.33 -1.81
CA THR A 14 2.18 13.58 -2.38
C THR A 14 3.24 12.77 -1.66
N ALA A 15 3.00 12.38 -0.41
CA ALA A 15 3.89 11.56 0.43
C ALA A 15 5.31 12.15 0.55
N LYS A 16 5.40 13.49 0.66
CA LYS A 16 6.67 14.19 0.79
C LYS A 16 7.21 14.04 2.22
N LEU A 17 8.01 13.00 2.41
CA LEU A 17 8.72 12.75 3.67
C LEU A 17 9.96 13.65 3.79
N THR A 18 10.11 14.35 4.91
CA THR A 18 11.32 15.10 5.25
C THR A 18 11.67 14.98 6.72
N PHE A 19 12.97 14.96 7.01
CA PHE A 19 13.52 14.93 8.37
C PHE A 19 14.14 16.28 8.69
N GLN A 20 13.64 16.91 9.75
CA GLN A 20 13.96 18.29 10.11
C GLN A 20 14.16 18.40 11.62
N LEU A 21 14.95 19.39 12.06
CA LEU A 21 15.14 19.61 13.50
C LEU A 21 13.99 20.43 14.08
N VAL A 22 13.52 20.06 15.27
CA VAL A 22 12.62 20.91 16.05
C VAL A 22 13.42 22.07 16.63
N ASP A 23 12.88 23.27 16.52
CA ASP A 23 13.46 24.46 17.11
C ASP A 23 12.95 24.65 18.53
N GLN A 24 13.80 24.37 19.51
CA GLN A 24 13.44 24.47 20.94
C GLN A 24 13.55 25.89 21.51
N THR A 25 14.08 26.85 20.75
CA THR A 25 14.27 28.23 21.23
C THR A 25 12.96 29.01 21.35
N ALA A 26 11.89 28.50 20.73
CA ALA A 26 10.55 29.05 20.82
C ALA A 26 9.54 27.91 20.94
N SER A 27 8.45 28.15 21.67
CA SER A 27 7.27 27.28 21.66
C SER A 27 6.17 27.98 20.86
N TYR A 28 5.35 27.21 20.15
CA TYR A 28 4.18 27.77 19.47
C TYR A 28 3.21 28.34 20.49
N ASP A 29 2.85 29.62 20.34
CA ASP A 29 1.84 30.30 21.15
C ASP A 29 0.64 30.61 20.24
N PRO A 30 -0.53 29.97 20.46
CA PRO A 30 -1.74 30.19 19.67
C PRO A 30 -2.21 31.66 19.66
N ASN A 31 -1.89 32.41 20.72
CA ASN A 31 -2.29 33.82 20.87
C ASN A 31 -1.29 34.80 20.25
N ASN A 32 -0.10 34.34 19.88
CA ASN A 32 0.91 35.17 19.24
C ASN A 32 1.73 34.42 18.16
N PRO A 33 1.11 34.14 16.99
CA PRO A 33 1.73 33.37 15.92
C PRO A 33 2.95 34.05 15.27
N LYS A 34 3.23 35.34 15.57
CA LYS A 34 4.38 36.09 15.02
C LYS A 34 5.71 35.82 15.72
N LYS A 35 5.74 34.96 16.73
CA LYS A 35 6.95 34.65 17.50
C LYS A 35 7.77 33.47 16.94
N ILE A 36 7.57 33.12 15.67
CA ILE A 36 8.32 32.05 15.00
C ILE A 36 9.70 32.60 14.58
N PRO A 37 10.81 31.97 15.00
CA PRO A 37 12.16 32.38 14.58
C PRO A 37 12.35 32.36 13.06
N ILE A 38 13.19 33.25 12.55
CA ILE A 38 13.52 33.29 11.12
C ILE A 38 14.17 31.95 10.72
N GLY A 39 13.64 31.32 9.68
CA GLY A 39 14.10 30.01 9.20
C GLY A 39 13.39 28.82 9.86
N SER A 40 12.38 29.07 10.69
CA SER A 40 11.50 28.06 11.26
C SER A 40 10.05 28.25 10.78
N GLU A 41 9.24 27.21 10.90
CA GLU A 41 7.81 27.19 10.57
C GLU A 41 7.05 26.37 11.60
N ALA A 42 5.76 26.68 11.80
CA ALA A 42 4.91 25.93 12.71
C ALA A 42 4.13 24.89 11.92
N LEU A 43 4.38 23.61 12.19
CA LEU A 43 3.68 22.49 11.57
C LEU A 43 2.81 21.78 12.61
N GLU A 44 1.65 21.31 12.18
CA GLU A 44 0.71 20.60 13.03
C GLU A 44 1.22 19.20 13.37
N SER A 45 1.01 18.77 14.62
CA SER A 45 1.23 17.40 15.05
C SER A 45 0.09 16.52 14.57
N ASP A 46 0.43 15.34 14.07
CA ASP A 46 -0.55 14.31 13.71
C ASP A 46 -1.07 13.57 14.96
N ASP A 47 -0.19 13.37 15.94
CA ASP A 47 -0.47 12.63 17.18
C ASP A 47 -1.35 13.44 18.17
N VAL A 48 -1.14 14.77 18.24
CA VAL A 48 -1.82 15.63 19.22
C VAL A 48 -2.55 16.78 18.52
N ALA A 49 -3.88 16.64 18.44
CA ALA A 49 -4.75 17.65 17.85
C ALA A 49 -4.56 19.03 18.47
N GLY A 50 -4.27 20.04 17.64
CA GLY A 50 -4.07 21.43 18.06
C GLY A 50 -2.67 21.75 18.58
N TYR A 51 -1.78 20.76 18.72
CA TYR A 51 -0.37 21.00 19.03
C TYR A 51 0.42 21.28 17.74
N LYS A 52 1.28 22.31 17.77
CA LYS A 52 2.17 22.63 16.66
C LYS A 52 3.62 22.60 17.10
N TYR A 53 4.45 21.90 16.34
CA TYR A 53 5.89 21.95 16.51
C TYR A 53 6.45 23.11 15.69
N ILE A 54 7.42 23.83 16.26
CA ILE A 54 8.23 24.75 15.49
C ILE A 54 9.38 23.94 14.89
N ILE A 55 9.37 23.79 13.57
CA ILE A 55 10.34 23.01 12.80
C ILE A 55 11.25 23.96 12.03
N ARG A 56 12.55 23.67 11.98
CA ARG A 56 13.49 24.42 11.15
C ARG A 56 13.33 24.02 9.69
N LYS A 57 13.12 25.00 8.80
CA LYS A 57 12.94 24.81 7.35
C LYS A 57 14.09 24.09 6.63
N ARG A 58 15.24 23.92 7.29
CA ARG A 58 16.38 23.18 6.74
C ARG A 58 16.11 21.67 6.81
N ILE A 59 15.84 21.09 5.65
CA ILE A 59 15.73 19.64 5.46
C ILE A 59 17.12 19.01 5.65
N MET A 60 17.22 18.07 6.59
CA MET A 60 18.46 17.33 6.85
C MET A 60 18.57 16.09 5.96
N VAL A 61 17.46 15.39 5.79
CA VAL A 61 17.32 14.22 4.92
C VAL A 61 15.89 14.23 4.36
N GLY A 62 15.73 13.98 3.07
CA GLY A 62 14.40 13.85 2.46
C GLY A 62 14.09 12.40 2.07
N GLY A 63 12.82 12.16 1.76
CA GLY A 63 12.29 10.87 1.33
C GLY A 63 12.86 10.38 0.00
N GLU A 64 13.50 11.23 -0.80
CA GLU A 64 14.17 10.82 -2.04
C GLU A 64 15.33 9.84 -1.80
N ASN A 65 15.87 9.81 -0.58
CA ASN A 65 16.92 8.87 -0.19
C ASN A 65 16.37 7.62 0.53
N LEU A 66 15.05 7.45 0.61
CA LEU A 66 14.41 6.27 1.21
C LEU A 66 14.46 5.09 0.22
N VAL A 67 14.91 3.92 0.67
CA VAL A 67 14.97 2.69 -0.14
C VAL A 67 13.83 1.75 0.20
N ASP A 68 13.44 1.71 1.46
CA ASP A 68 12.46 0.74 1.94
C ASP A 68 11.75 1.28 3.18
N ALA A 69 10.48 0.89 3.32
CA ALA A 69 9.67 1.12 4.51
C ALA A 69 8.74 -0.07 4.73
N GLN A 70 8.74 -0.62 5.93
CA GLN A 70 7.99 -1.82 6.29
C GLN A 70 7.23 -1.60 7.59
N PRO A 71 5.94 -1.97 7.64
CA PRO A 71 5.21 -2.00 8.90
C PRO A 71 5.78 -3.12 9.78
N GLY A 72 5.80 -2.88 11.09
CA GLY A 72 6.25 -3.83 12.08
C GLY A 72 5.64 -3.53 13.44
N PHE A 73 6.09 -4.26 14.44
CA PHE A 73 5.73 -4.02 15.84
C PHE A 73 7.00 -3.78 16.63
N ASP A 74 6.96 -2.82 17.55
CA ASP A 74 8.06 -2.61 18.49
C ASP A 74 8.16 -3.82 19.43
N ASN A 75 9.34 -4.40 19.56
CA ASN A 75 9.57 -5.56 20.41
C ASN A 75 9.38 -5.27 21.91
N GLN A 76 9.43 -4.01 22.34
CA GLN A 76 9.30 -3.64 23.75
C GLN A 76 7.87 -3.27 24.13
N THR A 77 7.22 -2.45 23.30
CA THR A 77 5.88 -1.92 23.60
C THR A 77 4.76 -2.68 22.89
N ASN A 78 5.10 -3.54 21.92
CA ASN A 78 4.16 -4.23 21.03
C ASN A 78 3.25 -3.26 20.27
N GLU A 79 3.70 -2.02 20.07
CA GLU A 79 2.98 -0.99 19.33
C GLU A 79 3.31 -1.08 17.84
N PRO A 80 2.36 -0.81 16.93
CA PRO A 80 2.63 -0.70 15.51
C PRO A 80 3.64 0.42 15.19
N ILE A 81 4.65 0.08 14.41
CA ILE A 81 5.71 1.01 13.98
C ILE A 81 5.95 0.86 12.48
N VAL A 82 6.56 1.89 11.88
CA VAL A 82 7.08 1.81 10.51
C VAL A 82 8.59 1.87 10.56
N THR A 83 9.23 0.78 10.18
CA THR A 83 10.69 0.73 10.00
C THR A 83 11.05 1.26 8.63
N PHE A 84 12.14 2.01 8.53
CA PHE A 84 12.61 2.56 7.26
C PHE A 84 14.11 2.39 7.10
N ARG A 85 14.55 2.38 5.83
CA ARG A 85 15.95 2.29 5.45
C ARG A 85 16.26 3.29 4.35
N PHE A 86 17.34 4.03 4.53
CA PHE A 86 17.89 4.94 3.53
C PHE A 86 18.90 4.26 2.61
N ASP A 87 19.16 4.89 1.47
CA ASP A 87 20.29 4.60 0.61
C ASP A 87 21.62 5.03 1.27
N ARG A 88 22.75 4.77 0.61
CA ARG A 88 24.08 5.11 1.13
C ARG A 88 24.28 6.62 1.33
N ILE A 89 23.63 7.46 0.53
CA ILE A 89 23.75 8.92 0.59
C ILE A 89 22.91 9.45 1.77
N GLY A 90 21.66 9.03 1.87
CA GLY A 90 20.73 9.32 2.95
C GLY A 90 21.27 8.84 4.29
N ALA A 91 21.79 7.61 4.37
CA ALA A 91 22.40 7.07 5.58
C ALA A 91 23.55 7.96 6.10
N LYS A 92 24.40 8.46 5.20
CA LYS A 92 25.51 9.37 5.55
C LYS A 92 25.00 10.74 6.00
N LYS A 93 24.00 11.32 5.31
CA LYS A 93 23.38 12.59 5.70
C LYS A 93 22.68 12.46 7.06
N PHE A 94 21.92 11.40 7.27
CA PHE A 94 21.19 11.07 8.49
C PHE A 94 22.14 10.85 9.66
N GLY A 95 23.20 10.06 9.48
CA GLY A 95 24.23 9.85 10.48
C GLY A 95 24.93 11.15 10.88
N LYS A 96 25.28 12.01 9.91
CA LYS A 96 25.87 13.32 10.21
C LYS A 96 24.87 14.26 10.91
N ALA A 97 23.59 14.23 10.53
CA ALA A 97 22.57 15.06 11.15
C ALA A 97 22.32 14.65 12.61
N THR A 98 22.20 13.35 12.88
CA THR A 98 21.99 12.81 14.23
C THR A 98 23.22 13.02 15.13
N GLN A 99 24.43 12.78 14.61
CA GLN A 99 25.68 12.98 15.36
C GLN A 99 25.87 14.41 15.88
N ASN A 100 25.48 15.42 15.11
CA ASN A 100 25.63 16.82 15.49
C ASN A 100 24.49 17.36 16.37
N ASN A 101 23.42 16.57 16.58
CA ASN A 101 22.19 17.02 17.23
C ASN A 101 21.68 16.05 18.30
N ILE A 102 22.59 15.33 18.95
CA ILE A 102 22.26 14.49 20.11
C ILE A 102 21.55 15.34 21.19
N GLY A 103 20.50 14.77 21.77
CA GLY A 103 19.66 15.43 22.77
C GLY A 103 18.60 16.37 22.20
N LYS A 104 18.53 16.55 20.87
CA LYS A 104 17.52 17.39 20.22
C LYS A 104 16.42 16.53 19.56
N PRO A 105 15.16 16.99 19.54
CA PRO A 105 14.09 16.35 18.81
C PRO A 105 14.30 16.47 17.30
N PHE A 106 14.08 15.37 16.61
CA PHE A 106 14.22 15.25 15.18
C PHE A 106 12.88 14.87 14.58
N ALA A 107 12.21 15.85 14.00
CA ALA A 107 10.88 15.72 13.47
C ALA A 107 10.89 14.99 12.12
N ILE A 108 9.92 14.11 11.99
CA ILE A 108 9.58 13.35 10.80
C ILE A 108 8.31 13.99 10.26
N VAL A 109 8.43 14.67 9.13
CA VAL A 109 7.37 15.48 8.52
C VAL A 109 6.90 14.79 7.24
N LEU A 110 5.59 14.61 7.10
CA LEU A 110 4.93 14.09 5.91
C LEU A 110 3.88 15.11 5.46
N ASP A 111 3.98 15.60 4.22
CA ASP A 111 3.00 16.53 3.63
C ASP A 111 2.65 17.71 4.58
N GLU A 112 3.67 18.36 5.15
CA GLU A 112 3.57 19.51 6.08
C GLU A 112 2.97 19.20 7.47
N LYS A 113 2.80 17.93 7.82
CA LYS A 113 2.41 17.48 9.16
C LYS A 113 3.53 16.73 9.84
N VAL A 114 3.70 16.95 11.15
CA VAL A 114 4.67 16.24 11.97
C VAL A 114 4.04 14.94 12.44
N ILE A 115 4.51 13.83 11.87
CA ILE A 115 4.07 12.48 12.23
C ILE A 115 4.65 12.07 13.59
N SER A 116 5.94 12.38 13.80
CA SER A 116 6.63 12.04 15.04
C SER A 116 7.85 12.94 15.24
N ALA A 117 8.19 13.24 16.49
CA ALA A 117 9.36 14.06 16.83
C ALA A 117 10.23 13.43 17.94
N PRO A 118 10.83 12.25 17.70
CA PRO A 118 11.65 11.57 18.68
C PRO A 118 12.92 12.36 19.01
N VAL A 119 13.41 12.21 20.24
CA VAL A 119 14.68 12.78 20.67
C VAL A 119 15.84 11.89 20.22
N ILE A 120 16.84 12.49 19.57
CA ILE A 120 18.06 11.77 19.18
C ILE A 120 18.85 11.40 20.44
N ARG A 121 18.91 10.12 20.78
CA ARG A 121 19.65 9.61 21.93
C ARG A 121 21.10 9.28 21.60
N GLU A 122 21.32 8.73 20.41
CA GLU A 122 22.64 8.32 19.92
C GLU A 122 22.77 8.60 18.42
N PRO A 123 24.00 8.70 17.89
CA PRO A 123 24.23 8.83 16.45
C PRO A 123 23.75 7.58 15.69
N ILE A 124 22.90 7.77 14.67
CA ILE A 124 22.38 6.66 13.87
C ILE A 124 23.18 6.54 12.58
N LEU A 125 24.23 5.72 12.62
CA LEU A 125 25.15 5.53 11.48
C LEU A 125 24.71 4.42 10.51
N GLY A 126 23.76 3.57 10.91
CA GLY A 126 23.26 2.45 10.11
C GLY A 126 22.31 2.83 8.98
N GLY A 127 21.80 4.07 8.96
CA GLY A 127 20.88 4.54 7.90
C GLY A 127 19.49 3.93 7.97
N SER A 128 19.12 3.30 9.08
CA SER A 128 17.78 2.78 9.34
C SER A 128 17.21 3.38 10.61
N GLY A 129 15.89 3.41 10.71
CA GLY A 129 15.19 3.88 11.91
C GLY A 129 13.76 3.36 11.97
N GLN A 130 13.06 3.74 13.04
CA GLN A 130 11.65 3.44 13.23
C GLN A 130 10.87 4.74 13.46
N ILE A 131 9.65 4.77 12.94
CA ILE A 131 8.65 5.83 13.16
C ILE A 131 7.60 5.23 14.08
N SER A 132 7.41 5.85 15.23
CA SER A 132 6.40 5.52 16.23
C SER A 132 5.46 6.71 16.42
N GLY A 133 4.18 6.46 16.67
CA GLY A 133 3.17 7.52 16.78
C GLY A 133 1.76 7.03 17.10
N GLY A 134 1.62 6.00 17.94
CA GLY A 134 0.29 5.53 18.35
C GLY A 134 -0.57 4.95 17.22
N PHE A 135 0.04 4.54 16.11
CA PHE A 135 -0.68 4.03 14.94
C PHE A 135 -1.40 2.72 15.23
N SER A 136 -2.52 2.50 14.53
CA SER A 136 -3.06 1.16 14.32
C SER A 136 -2.21 0.35 13.34
N ALA A 137 -2.37 -0.98 13.34
CA ALA A 137 -1.66 -1.85 12.40
C ALA A 137 -1.99 -1.53 10.92
N GLU A 138 -3.21 -1.02 10.68
CA GLU A 138 -3.65 -0.62 9.35
C GLU A 138 -3.00 0.70 8.93
N GLU A 139 -2.98 1.71 9.80
CA GLU A 139 -2.33 3.00 9.57
C GLU A 139 -0.82 2.85 9.34
N ALA A 140 -0.14 1.98 10.10
CA ALA A 140 1.27 1.69 9.89
C ALA A 140 1.54 1.07 8.51
N ASN A 141 0.63 0.23 8.01
CA ASN A 141 0.72 -0.35 6.68
C ASN A 141 0.53 0.70 5.59
N ASP A 142 -0.51 1.53 5.72
CA ASP A 142 -0.79 2.61 4.79
C ASP A 142 0.37 3.62 4.73
N LEU A 143 0.92 4.00 5.87
CA LEU A 143 2.10 4.84 5.95
C LEU A 143 3.30 4.18 5.26
N ALA A 144 3.56 2.89 5.49
CA ALA A 144 4.65 2.18 4.83
C ALA A 144 4.47 2.11 3.30
N ILE A 145 3.24 1.96 2.81
CA ILE A 145 2.91 2.01 1.38
C ILE A 145 3.22 3.40 0.81
N LEU A 146 2.74 4.46 1.47
CA LEU A 146 2.98 5.85 1.07
C LEU A 146 4.47 6.18 1.02
N LEU A 147 5.22 5.79 2.04
CA LEU A 147 6.66 6.02 2.10
C LEU A 147 7.44 5.29 0.99
N ARG A 148 7.03 4.08 0.62
CA ARG A 148 7.66 3.32 -0.48
C ARG A 148 7.27 3.83 -1.87
N ALA A 149 6.04 4.32 -2.04
CA ALA A 149 5.63 4.96 -3.29
C ALA A 149 6.51 6.18 -3.60
N GLY A 150 7.09 6.78 -2.56
CA GLY A 150 7.98 7.92 -2.66
C GLY A 150 7.20 9.20 -2.92
N ALA A 151 7.89 10.33 -2.84
CA ALA A 151 7.24 11.61 -3.06
C ALA A 151 6.84 11.75 -4.53
N LEU A 152 5.55 11.93 -4.81
CA LEU A 152 5.08 12.26 -6.15
C LEU A 152 5.60 13.66 -6.53
N PRO A 153 6.16 13.85 -7.74
CA PRO A 153 6.72 15.15 -8.15
C PRO A 153 5.64 16.21 -8.42
N ALA A 154 4.37 15.79 -8.59
CA ALA A 154 3.23 16.65 -8.83
C ALA A 154 1.95 15.97 -8.32
N PRO A 155 0.92 16.73 -7.91
CA PRO A 155 -0.36 16.16 -7.50
C PRO A 155 -1.04 15.46 -8.69
N LEU A 156 -1.57 14.27 -8.44
CA LEU A 156 -2.37 13.53 -9.42
C LEU A 156 -3.81 14.02 -9.38
N ILE A 157 -4.36 14.34 -10.56
CA ILE A 157 -5.78 14.65 -10.73
C ILE A 157 -6.40 13.47 -11.48
N ILE A 158 -7.43 12.85 -10.91
CA ILE A 158 -8.14 11.75 -11.55
C ILE A 158 -9.04 12.34 -12.66
N LEU A 159 -8.71 12.06 -13.92
CA LEU A 159 -9.44 12.58 -15.09
C LEU A 159 -10.60 11.68 -15.51
N GLU A 160 -10.45 10.37 -15.39
CA GLU A 160 -11.46 9.38 -15.80
C GLU A 160 -11.35 8.14 -14.91
N GLU A 161 -12.48 7.64 -14.44
CA GLU A 161 -12.59 6.39 -13.69
C GLU A 161 -13.32 5.35 -14.55
N ARG A 162 -12.65 4.25 -14.88
CA ARG A 162 -13.29 3.08 -15.47
C ARG A 162 -13.36 1.98 -14.44
N SER A 163 -14.44 1.99 -13.66
CA SER A 163 -14.79 0.85 -12.83
C SER A 163 -15.49 -0.19 -13.70
N VAL A 164 -14.92 -1.38 -13.80
CA VAL A 164 -15.60 -2.51 -14.44
C VAL A 164 -16.45 -3.18 -13.37
N GLY A 165 -17.76 -2.92 -13.41
CA GLY A 165 -18.70 -3.50 -12.45
C GLY A 165 -18.72 -5.04 -12.53
N PRO A 166 -18.93 -5.74 -11.40
CA PRO A 166 -19.06 -7.21 -11.37
C PRO A 166 -20.14 -7.74 -12.34
N ASP A 167 -21.14 -6.93 -12.66
CA ASP A 167 -22.29 -7.31 -13.48
C ASP A 167 -21.91 -7.67 -14.92
N LEU A 168 -20.93 -6.97 -15.54
CA LEU A 168 -20.45 -7.32 -16.89
C LEU A 168 -19.74 -8.69 -16.91
N GLY A 169 -19.13 -9.07 -15.79
CA GLY A 169 -18.53 -10.39 -15.60
C GLY A 169 -19.60 -11.46 -15.35
N ALA A 170 -20.60 -11.17 -14.53
CA ALA A 170 -21.69 -12.09 -14.19
C ALA A 170 -22.52 -12.48 -15.43
N ASP A 171 -22.87 -11.51 -16.28
CA ASP A 171 -23.61 -11.76 -17.52
C ASP A 171 -22.82 -12.63 -18.48
N SER A 172 -21.51 -12.38 -18.60
CA SER A 172 -20.62 -13.16 -19.45
C SER A 172 -20.44 -14.60 -18.93
N ILE A 173 -20.37 -14.79 -17.62
CA ILE A 173 -20.32 -16.13 -16.98
C ILE A 173 -21.64 -16.86 -17.20
N ALA A 174 -22.78 -16.19 -17.04
CA ALA A 174 -24.10 -16.78 -17.25
C ALA A 174 -24.27 -17.23 -18.71
N ALA A 175 -23.95 -16.35 -19.67
CA ALA A 175 -24.00 -16.67 -21.10
C ALA A 175 -23.05 -17.83 -21.45
N GLY A 176 -21.82 -17.80 -20.92
CA GLY A 176 -20.83 -18.88 -21.11
C GLY A 176 -21.32 -20.22 -20.56
N LYS A 177 -21.94 -20.23 -19.38
CA LYS A 177 -22.55 -21.44 -18.79
C LYS A 177 -23.64 -22.03 -19.69
N TYR A 178 -24.55 -21.20 -20.20
CA TYR A 178 -25.60 -21.68 -21.10
C TYR A 178 -25.03 -22.20 -22.42
N ALA A 179 -24.06 -21.50 -23.01
CA ALA A 179 -23.40 -21.94 -24.25
C ALA A 179 -22.68 -23.29 -24.07
N ALA A 180 -21.96 -23.48 -22.96
CA ALA A 180 -21.27 -24.73 -22.65
C ALA A 180 -22.26 -25.90 -22.49
N ILE A 181 -23.37 -25.70 -21.77
CA ILE A 181 -24.39 -26.75 -21.57
C ILE A 181 -25.03 -27.13 -22.91
N ILE A 182 -25.41 -26.14 -23.74
CA ILE A 182 -26.03 -26.41 -25.04
C ILE A 182 -25.06 -27.13 -25.97
N GLY A 183 -23.80 -26.68 -26.02
CA GLY A 183 -22.75 -27.32 -26.82
C GLY A 183 -22.48 -28.76 -26.37
N PHE A 184 -22.37 -28.99 -25.07
CA PHE A 184 -22.15 -30.32 -24.49
C PHE A 184 -23.27 -31.29 -24.86
N VAL A 185 -24.54 -30.87 -24.73
CA VAL A 185 -25.69 -31.69 -25.12
C VAL A 185 -25.69 -31.95 -26.63
N ALA A 186 -25.37 -30.96 -27.46
CA ALA A 186 -25.28 -31.14 -28.91
C ALA A 186 -24.21 -32.15 -29.32
N VAL A 187 -23.04 -32.15 -28.66
CA VAL A 187 -21.96 -33.13 -28.90
C VAL A 187 -22.40 -34.54 -28.54
N ILE A 188 -23.05 -34.73 -27.39
CA ILE A 188 -23.58 -36.05 -26.98
C ILE A 188 -24.58 -36.57 -28.01
N ILE A 189 -25.54 -35.73 -28.42
CA ILE A 189 -26.54 -36.11 -29.42
C ILE A 189 -25.85 -36.48 -30.75
N PHE A 190 -24.86 -35.70 -31.18
CA PHE A 190 -24.11 -35.96 -32.40
C PHE A 190 -23.34 -37.28 -32.35
N MET A 191 -22.66 -37.57 -31.23
CA MET A 191 -21.92 -38.82 -31.03
C MET A 191 -22.84 -40.04 -31.08
N ILE A 192 -24.00 -39.98 -30.43
CA ILE A 192 -24.99 -41.06 -30.45
C ILE A 192 -25.54 -41.28 -31.86
N LEU A 193 -25.83 -40.22 -32.62
CA LEU A 193 -26.41 -40.34 -33.96
C LEU A 193 -25.41 -40.92 -34.98
N ILE A 194 -24.16 -40.47 -34.97
CA ILE A 194 -23.15 -40.87 -35.96
C ILE A 194 -22.53 -42.23 -35.58
N TYR A 195 -22.15 -42.41 -34.31
CA TYR A 195 -21.38 -43.56 -33.84
C TYR A 195 -22.22 -44.63 -33.13
N ARG A 196 -23.52 -44.38 -32.91
CA ARG A 196 -24.50 -45.33 -32.36
C ARG A 196 -24.00 -45.93 -31.03
N PHE A 197 -23.79 -47.24 -30.98
CA PHE A 197 -23.38 -47.94 -29.76
C PHE A 197 -21.97 -47.54 -29.29
N PHE A 198 -21.05 -47.26 -30.21
CA PHE A 198 -19.70 -46.77 -29.85
C PHE A 198 -19.71 -45.33 -29.33
N GLY A 199 -20.68 -44.52 -29.76
CA GLY A 199 -20.89 -43.17 -29.25
C GLY A 199 -21.17 -43.14 -27.75
N LEU A 200 -21.94 -44.09 -27.24
CA LEU A 200 -22.25 -44.18 -25.81
C LEU A 200 -21.00 -44.35 -24.94
N PHE A 201 -20.03 -45.15 -25.38
CA PHE A 201 -18.76 -45.30 -24.66
C PHE A 201 -17.91 -44.03 -24.70
N ALA A 202 -17.94 -43.30 -25.83
CA ALA A 202 -17.26 -42.02 -25.95
C ALA A 202 -17.87 -40.96 -25.03
N ASP A 203 -19.20 -40.91 -24.91
CA ASP A 203 -19.90 -39.97 -24.00
C ASP A 203 -19.58 -40.26 -22.52
N ILE A 204 -19.49 -41.53 -22.13
CA ILE A 204 -19.05 -41.90 -20.77
C ILE A 204 -17.63 -41.41 -20.52
N ALA A 205 -16.72 -41.59 -21.49
CA ALA A 205 -15.34 -41.11 -21.38
C ALA A 205 -15.28 -39.57 -21.30
N LEU A 206 -16.10 -38.87 -22.06
CA LEU A 206 -16.23 -37.41 -22.05
C LEU A 206 -16.68 -36.90 -20.68
N ILE A 207 -17.72 -37.50 -20.08
CA ILE A 207 -18.21 -37.13 -18.76
C ILE A 207 -17.15 -37.37 -17.68
N VAL A 208 -16.49 -38.54 -17.73
CA VAL A 208 -15.42 -38.88 -16.78
C VAL A 208 -14.24 -37.91 -16.93
N ASN A 209 -13.89 -37.51 -18.14
CA ASN A 209 -12.88 -36.50 -18.40
C ASN A 209 -13.25 -35.15 -17.79
N LEU A 210 -14.49 -34.68 -18.00
CA LEU A 210 -14.98 -33.41 -17.45
C LEU A 210 -14.92 -33.40 -15.91
N ILE A 211 -15.34 -34.49 -15.26
CA ILE A 211 -15.27 -34.63 -13.80
C ILE A 211 -13.82 -34.58 -13.32
N MET A 212 -12.90 -35.25 -14.02
CA MET A 212 -11.48 -35.22 -13.67
C MET A 212 -10.87 -33.82 -13.80
N VAL A 213 -11.15 -33.11 -14.90
CA VAL A 213 -10.64 -31.74 -15.09
C VAL A 213 -11.15 -30.81 -13.99
N LEU A 214 -12.45 -30.85 -13.69
CA LEU A 214 -13.02 -30.04 -12.61
C LEU A 214 -12.47 -30.42 -11.23
N GLY A 215 -12.27 -31.71 -10.99
CA GLY A 215 -11.68 -32.22 -9.74
C GLY A 215 -10.24 -31.75 -9.53
N ILE A 216 -9.41 -31.79 -10.58
CA ILE A 216 -8.02 -31.30 -10.52
C ILE A 216 -7.99 -29.78 -10.29
N LEU A 217 -8.84 -29.01 -10.99
CA LEU A 217 -8.92 -27.56 -10.80
C LEU A 217 -9.33 -27.21 -9.36
N SER A 218 -10.29 -27.95 -8.79
CA SER A 218 -10.72 -27.77 -7.40
C SER A 218 -9.60 -28.09 -6.41
N LEU A 219 -8.84 -29.17 -6.62
CA LEU A 219 -7.73 -29.57 -5.77
C LEU A 219 -6.58 -28.55 -5.78
N LEU A 220 -6.33 -27.92 -6.92
CA LEU A 220 -5.29 -26.90 -7.09
C LEU A 220 -5.75 -25.48 -6.70
N GLN A 221 -7.01 -25.32 -6.23
CA GLN A 221 -7.64 -24.00 -6.01
C GLN A 221 -7.52 -23.07 -7.22
N ALA A 222 -7.45 -23.64 -8.43
CA ALA A 222 -7.38 -22.87 -9.66
C ALA A 222 -8.74 -22.24 -9.95
N THR A 223 -8.75 -20.94 -10.24
CA THR A 223 -9.99 -20.23 -10.56
C THR A 223 -10.42 -20.52 -12.00
N LEU A 224 -11.68 -20.95 -12.17
CA LEU A 224 -12.27 -21.13 -13.48
C LEU A 224 -12.65 -19.75 -14.04
N THR A 225 -11.75 -19.18 -14.83
CA THR A 225 -11.94 -17.88 -15.48
C THR A 225 -12.66 -18.05 -16.83
N LEU A 226 -13.18 -16.95 -17.37
CA LEU A 226 -13.86 -16.93 -18.67
C LEU A 226 -13.01 -17.56 -19.81
N PRO A 227 -11.69 -17.31 -19.91
CA PRO A 227 -10.82 -18.04 -20.84
C PRO A 227 -10.75 -19.56 -20.58
N GLY A 228 -10.84 -19.98 -19.31
CA GLY A 228 -10.88 -21.39 -18.94
C GLY A 228 -12.17 -22.09 -19.36
N ILE A 229 -13.31 -21.39 -19.29
CA ILE A 229 -14.60 -21.90 -19.80
C ILE A 229 -14.59 -21.99 -21.33
N ALA A 230 -13.90 -21.07 -22.02
CA ALA A 230 -13.80 -21.08 -23.48
C ALA A 230 -12.79 -22.12 -24.02
N GLY A 231 -11.83 -22.55 -23.19
CA GLY A 231 -10.82 -23.55 -23.57
C GLY A 231 -11.27 -25.00 -23.37
N ILE A 232 -12.32 -25.25 -22.59
CA ILE A 232 -12.96 -26.56 -22.37
C ILE A 232 -14.13 -26.70 -23.34
#